data_AF-A0A0D2NVW0-F1
#
_entry.id   AF-A0A0D2NVW0-F1
#
_cell.length_a   1.000
_cell.length_b   1.000
_cell.length_c   1.000
_cell.angle_alpha   90.00
_cell.angle_beta   90.00
_cell.angle_gamma   90.00
#
_symmetry.space_group_name_H-M   'P 1'
#
loop_
_entity.id
_entity.type
_entity.pdbx_description
1 polymer ?
#
loop_
_entity_poly.entity_id
_entity_poly.type
_entity_poly.pdbx_seq_one_letter_code
_entity_poly.pdbx_strand_id
1 'polypeptide(L)'
;MPSLPDDVLRQLLQNAALSDKATAVNLALLSKSIQPWIEKIIYHEVVLSRESTAHAFLRTIHTSKTKSRDFYASHVKSLFLCPDLDPIDVVTLLSTCRGLDNLSYWPLIHTGNSSSHSPPTSGNWVRPDPWQRRTPTPPLHSHRRDARAQMSNFVNSVALHNMEHLSPRKLSLVLSETHPIATFRPTFDSPFYASATHLTIANGWEEWTAWAGGAISSFALPHLTHVKLDLSVGQAPPEDVSRSRARWLSTVTDGYSSAEESCPSDEEKEALSAWTRKIARVAESIADLLMHTPALETCVLVLRFDSNPARTARQISRLVSARISEYHRSGFVDLSVPPARGAADDPGFDARLVFAWEREPFRYSHAHSSHENAMWRSAENVVKTQRHMSGYTILNCDYLS
;
A
#
# COMPACT_ATOMS: atom_id res chain seq x y z
N MET A 1 42.15 30.64 -0.85
CA MET A 1 40.90 30.27 -0.16
C MET A 1 41.27 29.30 0.95
N PRO A 2 41.03 29.61 2.24
CA PRO A 2 41.21 28.63 3.30
C PRO A 2 40.34 27.40 3.02
N SER A 3 40.90 26.19 3.09
CA SER A 3 40.17 24.95 2.85
C SER A 3 39.21 24.67 4.00
N LEU A 4 37.93 24.48 3.70
CA LEU A 4 36.95 24.03 4.67
C LEU A 4 37.32 22.62 5.15
N PRO A 5 37.21 22.28 6.45
CA PRO A 5 37.41 20.91 6.92
C PRO A 5 36.45 19.92 6.23
N ASP A 6 36.94 18.74 5.88
CA ASP A 6 36.19 17.72 5.11
C ASP A 6 34.86 17.32 5.77
N ASP A 7 34.80 17.26 7.10
CA ASP A 7 33.58 16.91 7.82
C ASP A 7 32.47 17.95 7.67
N VAL A 8 32.84 19.23 7.73
CA VAL A 8 31.90 20.34 7.55
C VAL A 8 31.41 20.36 6.10
N LEU A 9 32.33 20.17 5.14
CA LEU A 9 31.97 20.09 3.72
C LEU A 9 31.01 18.92 3.47
N ARG A 10 31.30 17.73 3.99
CA ARG A 10 30.46 16.55 3.88
C ARG A 10 29.06 16.81 4.44
N GLN A 11 28.94 17.40 5.63
CA GLN A 11 27.64 17.69 6.24
C GLN A 11 26.83 18.69 5.42
N LEU A 12 27.46 19.75 4.91
CA LEU A 12 26.81 20.74 4.04
C LEU A 12 26.29 20.09 2.76
N LEU A 13 27.12 19.29 2.08
CA LEU A 13 26.76 18.64 0.83
C LEU A 13 25.68 17.57 1.02
N GLN A 14 25.73 16.80 2.11
CA GLN A 14 24.70 15.82 2.44
C GLN A 14 23.36 16.48 2.77
N ASN A 15 23.36 17.58 3.53
CA ASN A 15 22.15 18.34 3.82
C ASN A 15 21.54 18.94 2.55
N ALA A 16 22.37 19.48 1.65
CA ALA A 16 21.92 19.98 0.35
C ALA A 16 21.32 18.84 -0.50
N ALA A 17 21.98 17.68 -0.55
CA ALA A 17 21.49 16.51 -1.28
C ALA A 17 20.20 15.92 -0.70
N LEU A 18 20.03 15.93 0.63
CA LEU A 18 18.80 15.49 1.30
C LEU A 18 17.62 16.43 1.05
N SER A 19 17.90 17.73 0.92
CA SER A 19 16.88 18.76 0.68
C SER A 19 16.39 18.76 -0.77
N ASP A 20 17.26 18.44 -1.73
CA ASP A 20 16.93 18.38 -3.14
C ASP A 20 17.66 17.23 -3.86
N LYS A 21 16.87 16.26 -4.36
CA LYS A 21 17.39 15.11 -5.11
C LYS A 21 18.05 15.52 -6.43
N ALA A 22 17.60 16.58 -7.08
CA ALA A 22 18.24 17.06 -8.30
C ALA A 22 19.66 17.59 -8.01
N THR A 23 19.78 18.38 -6.94
CA THR A 23 21.08 18.80 -6.39
C THR A 23 21.95 17.60 -6.03
N ALA A 24 21.41 16.55 -5.39
CA ALA A 24 22.17 15.35 -5.07
C ALA A 24 22.84 14.72 -6.31
N VAL A 25 22.11 14.57 -7.42
CA VAL A 25 22.67 14.02 -8.67
C VAL A 25 23.81 14.88 -9.19
N ASN A 26 23.66 16.21 -9.17
CA ASN A 26 24.73 17.12 -9.60
C ASN A 26 25.96 17.04 -8.68
N LEU A 27 25.75 16.99 -7.36
CA LEU A 27 26.83 16.89 -6.37
C LEU A 27 27.63 15.59 -6.54
N ALA A 28 26.98 14.48 -6.89
CA ALA A 28 27.66 13.20 -7.14
C ALA A 28 28.59 13.24 -8.36
N LEU A 29 28.40 14.18 -9.29
CA LEU A 29 29.23 14.35 -10.49
C LEU A 29 30.41 15.30 -10.29
N LEU A 30 30.44 16.07 -9.19
CA LEU A 30 31.47 17.10 -8.98
C LEU A 30 32.87 16.51 -8.71
N SER A 31 32.96 15.45 -7.91
CA SER A 31 34.24 14.86 -7.50
C SER A 31 34.11 13.40 -7.09
N LYS A 32 35.16 12.59 -7.36
CA LYS A 32 35.28 11.20 -6.92
C LYS A 32 35.34 11.04 -5.39
N SER A 33 35.78 12.07 -4.65
CA SER A 33 35.80 12.04 -3.18
C SER A 33 34.42 12.28 -2.57
N ILE A 34 33.60 13.13 -3.22
CA ILE A 34 32.25 13.50 -2.79
C ILE A 34 31.25 12.41 -3.20
N GLN A 35 31.46 11.79 -4.36
CA GLN A 35 30.55 10.82 -4.96
C GLN A 35 30.07 9.74 -3.97
N PRO A 36 30.92 9.03 -3.20
CA PRO A 36 30.47 8.01 -2.25
C PRO A 36 29.62 8.55 -1.11
N TRP A 37 29.71 9.83 -0.76
CA TRP A 37 28.87 10.43 0.28
C TRP A 37 27.45 10.68 -0.22
N ILE A 38 27.34 11.10 -1.48
CA ILE A 38 26.08 11.49 -2.10
C ILE A 38 25.35 10.31 -2.72
N GLU A 39 26.08 9.32 -3.27
CA GLU A 39 25.47 8.10 -3.80
C GLU A 39 24.64 7.37 -2.75
N LYS A 40 25.06 7.36 -1.48
CA LYS A 40 24.27 6.76 -0.39
C LYS A 40 22.90 7.43 -0.24
N ILE A 41 22.83 8.74 -0.46
CA ILE A 41 21.58 9.52 -0.38
C ILE A 41 20.73 9.26 -1.62
N ILE A 42 21.33 9.28 -2.82
CA ILE A 42 20.63 9.03 -4.08
C ILE A 42 19.98 7.63 -4.08
N TYR A 43 20.70 6.61 -3.62
CA TYR A 43 20.22 5.23 -3.61
C TYR A 43 19.43 4.88 -2.35
N HIS A 44 19.31 5.78 -1.37
CA HIS A 44 18.54 5.53 -0.15
C HIS A 44 17.08 5.19 -0.46
N GLU A 45 16.51 5.93 -1.41
CA GLU A 45 15.12 5.82 -1.84
C GLU A 45 15.06 5.69 -3.36
N VAL A 46 14.67 4.50 -3.82
CA VAL A 46 14.60 4.18 -5.25
C VAL A 46 13.14 4.10 -5.67
N VAL A 47 12.73 5.03 -6.53
CA VAL A 47 11.36 5.10 -7.06
C VAL A 47 11.35 4.69 -8.52
N LEU A 48 10.79 3.50 -8.80
CA LEU A 48 10.70 2.92 -10.13
C LEU A 48 9.28 3.04 -10.68
N SER A 49 8.81 4.28 -10.92
CA SER A 49 7.41 4.53 -11.31
C SER A 49 7.04 4.04 -12.72
N ARG A 50 8.02 3.70 -13.55
CA ARG A 50 7.80 3.22 -14.93
C ARG A 50 8.63 1.96 -15.19
N GLU A 51 8.13 1.08 -16.04
CA GLU A 51 8.85 -0.12 -16.47
C GLU A 51 10.25 0.21 -17.01
N SER A 52 10.35 1.27 -17.83
CA SER A 52 11.64 1.73 -18.37
C SER A 52 12.65 2.18 -17.32
N THR A 53 12.18 2.83 -16.23
CA THR A 53 13.05 3.20 -15.11
C THR A 53 13.48 1.98 -14.30
N ALA A 54 12.60 1.00 -14.12
CA ALA A 54 12.93 -0.26 -13.45
C ALA A 54 13.98 -1.06 -14.24
N HIS A 55 13.83 -1.18 -15.55
CA HIS A 55 14.81 -1.86 -16.41
C HIS A 55 16.15 -1.12 -16.48
N ALA A 56 16.14 0.22 -16.48
CA ALA A 56 17.38 0.99 -16.40
C ALA A 56 18.12 0.75 -15.08
N PHE A 57 17.39 0.65 -13.96
CA PHE A 57 17.95 0.35 -12.65
C PHE A 57 18.49 -1.09 -12.57
N LEU A 58 17.74 -2.08 -13.07
CA LEU A 58 18.20 -3.48 -13.18
C LEU A 58 19.47 -3.58 -14.03
N ARG A 59 19.50 -2.92 -15.19
CA ARG A 59 20.71 -2.86 -16.02
C ARG A 59 21.87 -2.26 -15.25
N THR A 60 21.64 -1.22 -14.46
CA THR A 60 22.67 -0.60 -13.61
C THR A 60 23.18 -1.57 -12.54
N ILE A 61 22.30 -2.34 -11.88
CA ILE A 61 22.69 -3.40 -10.95
C ILE A 61 23.59 -4.44 -11.64
N HIS A 62 23.25 -4.86 -12.86
CA HIS A 62 23.98 -5.91 -13.56
C HIS A 62 25.30 -5.44 -14.20
N THR A 63 25.36 -4.20 -14.69
CA THR A 63 26.49 -3.70 -15.49
C THR A 63 27.45 -2.80 -14.72
N SER A 64 27.06 -2.32 -13.54
CA SER A 64 27.91 -1.46 -12.72
C SER A 64 29.16 -2.21 -12.26
N LYS A 65 30.33 -1.68 -12.63
CA LYS A 65 31.63 -2.17 -12.14
C LYS A 65 32.02 -1.56 -10.79
N THR A 66 31.42 -0.42 -10.44
CA THR A 66 31.81 0.36 -9.26
C THR A 66 30.89 0.13 -8.06
N LYS A 67 29.68 -0.42 -8.28
CA LYS A 67 28.70 -0.70 -7.22
C LYS A 67 28.42 -2.19 -7.17
N SER A 68 28.89 -2.85 -6.10
CA SER A 68 28.63 -4.27 -5.86
C SER A 68 27.16 -4.51 -5.48
N ARG A 69 26.72 -5.78 -5.45
CA ARG A 69 25.41 -6.14 -4.90
C ARG A 69 25.25 -5.70 -3.43
N ASP A 70 26.32 -5.81 -2.65
CA ASP A 70 26.33 -5.41 -1.24
C ASP A 70 26.10 -3.90 -1.07
N PHE A 71 26.53 -3.08 -2.04
CA PHE A 71 26.22 -1.66 -2.04
C PHE A 71 24.70 -1.44 -2.06
N TYR A 72 23.98 -2.07 -2.99
CA TYR A 72 22.52 -1.92 -3.07
C TYR A 72 21.83 -2.54 -1.85
N ALA A 73 22.28 -3.70 -1.38
CA ALA A 73 21.74 -4.36 -0.20
C ALA A 73 21.84 -3.49 1.06
N SER A 74 22.93 -2.74 1.23
CA SER A 74 23.15 -1.90 2.41
C SER A 74 22.55 -0.50 2.30
N HIS A 75 22.48 0.07 1.10
CA HIS A 75 22.10 1.48 0.93
C HIS A 75 20.66 1.70 0.46
N VAL A 76 20.04 0.75 -0.25
CA VAL A 76 18.62 0.89 -0.65
C VAL A 76 17.73 0.54 0.53
N LYS A 77 17.10 1.57 1.13
CA LYS A 77 16.23 1.44 2.31
C LYS A 77 14.76 1.59 1.99
N SER A 78 14.44 2.29 0.91
CA SER A 78 13.09 2.44 0.40
C SER A 78 13.05 2.08 -1.06
N LEU A 79 12.11 1.20 -1.43
CA LEU A 79 11.91 0.78 -2.81
C LEU A 79 10.43 0.87 -3.19
N PHE A 80 10.18 1.52 -4.30
CA PHE A 80 8.88 1.61 -4.93
C PHE A 80 8.93 0.98 -6.31
N LEU A 81 8.11 -0.04 -6.54
CA LEU A 81 8.07 -0.82 -7.77
C LEU A 81 6.85 -0.45 -8.60
N CYS A 82 6.97 -0.21 -9.90
CA CYS A 82 5.80 -0.01 -10.76
C CYS A 82 4.93 -1.28 -10.89
N PRO A 83 3.61 -1.14 -11.15
CA PRO A 83 2.70 -2.26 -11.36
C PRO A 83 3.07 -3.18 -12.52
N ASP A 84 3.66 -2.62 -13.59
CA ASP A 84 3.88 -3.34 -14.85
C ASP A 84 5.17 -4.17 -14.87
N LEU A 85 5.86 -4.31 -13.73
CA LEU A 85 7.14 -5.02 -13.68
C LEU A 85 6.94 -6.53 -13.83
N ASP A 86 7.89 -7.22 -14.46
CA ASP A 86 7.86 -8.69 -14.53
C ASP A 86 8.11 -9.29 -13.13
N PRO A 87 7.41 -10.35 -12.71
CA PRO A 87 7.67 -10.99 -11.42
C PRO A 87 9.15 -11.35 -11.20
N ILE A 88 9.86 -11.79 -12.25
CA ILE A 88 11.28 -12.15 -12.16
C ILE A 88 12.14 -10.92 -11.87
N ASP A 89 11.78 -9.78 -12.47
CA ASP A 89 12.45 -8.50 -12.25
C ASP A 89 12.21 -8.02 -10.80
N VAL A 90 10.97 -8.14 -10.29
CA VAL A 90 10.63 -7.84 -8.88
C VAL A 90 11.51 -8.67 -7.94
N VAL A 91 11.59 -9.98 -8.14
CA VAL A 91 12.42 -10.86 -7.30
C VAL A 91 13.90 -10.54 -7.41
N THR A 92 14.38 -10.19 -8.59
CA THR A 92 15.77 -9.79 -8.80
C THR A 92 16.08 -8.49 -8.02
N LEU A 93 15.17 -7.52 -8.04
CA LEU A 93 15.31 -6.28 -7.28
C LEU A 93 15.31 -6.53 -5.78
N LEU A 94 14.32 -7.28 -5.28
CA LEU A 94 14.17 -7.59 -3.86
C LEU A 94 15.35 -8.43 -3.34
N SER A 95 15.81 -9.43 -4.09
CA SER A 95 16.97 -10.26 -3.68
C SER A 95 18.29 -9.49 -3.66
N THR A 96 18.39 -8.41 -4.45
CA THR A 96 19.53 -7.50 -4.47
C THR A 96 19.46 -6.47 -3.35
N CYS A 97 18.28 -5.91 -3.08
CA CYS A 97 18.06 -4.87 -2.08
C CYS A 97 17.63 -5.49 -0.74
N ARG A 98 18.55 -6.18 -0.04
CA ARG A 98 18.19 -6.96 1.16
C ARG A 98 17.88 -6.11 2.40
N GLY A 99 18.44 -4.91 2.52
CA GLY A 99 18.28 -4.05 3.68
C GLY A 99 17.10 -3.09 3.60
N LEU A 100 16.00 -3.48 2.94
CA LEU A 100 14.82 -2.63 2.76
C LEU A 100 14.06 -2.45 4.08
N ASP A 101 13.83 -1.19 4.43
CA ASP A 101 12.97 -0.81 5.56
C ASP A 101 11.54 -0.51 5.08
N ASN A 102 11.41 0.05 3.87
CA ASN A 102 10.15 0.47 3.27
C ASN A 102 9.99 -0.16 1.89
N LEU A 103 8.86 -0.81 1.65
CA LEU A 103 8.53 -1.38 0.36
C LEU A 103 7.13 -0.95 -0.07
N SER A 104 7.01 -0.53 -1.32
CA SER A 104 5.74 -0.29 -1.98
C SER A 104 5.69 -1.10 -3.27
N TYR A 105 4.71 -1.99 -3.39
CA TYR A 105 4.61 -2.86 -4.56
C TYR A 105 3.15 -3.22 -4.89
N TRP A 106 2.98 -3.74 -6.11
CA TRP A 106 1.72 -4.22 -6.64
C TRP A 106 1.75 -5.74 -6.70
N PRO A 107 0.96 -6.44 -5.88
CA PRO A 107 0.87 -7.88 -5.99
C PRO A 107 0.19 -8.26 -7.31
N LEU A 108 0.91 -9.00 -8.16
CA LEU A 108 0.36 -9.51 -9.41
C LEU A 108 -0.57 -10.70 -9.12
N ILE A 109 -1.78 -10.66 -9.67
CA ILE A 109 -2.75 -11.75 -9.56
C ILE A 109 -2.52 -12.84 -10.60
N HIS A 110 -2.76 -14.07 -10.16
CA HIS A 110 -2.86 -15.26 -10.97
C HIS A 110 -4.25 -15.32 -11.63
N THR A 111 -4.36 -15.02 -12.93
CA THR A 111 -5.53 -15.49 -13.70
C THR A 111 -5.28 -16.95 -14.04
N GLY A 112 -5.67 -17.84 -13.14
CA GLY A 112 -5.62 -19.28 -13.33
C GLY A 112 -6.59 -19.76 -14.41
N ASN A 113 -6.42 -19.33 -15.67
CA ASN A 113 -6.95 -20.05 -16.81
C ASN A 113 -6.06 -21.27 -17.05
N SER A 114 -6.19 -22.26 -16.16
CA SER A 114 -5.91 -23.65 -16.48
C SER A 114 -6.96 -24.15 -17.47
N SER A 115 -6.98 -23.54 -18.67
CA SER A 115 -7.46 -24.25 -19.84
C SER A 115 -6.52 -25.44 -20.01
N SER A 116 -7.10 -26.63 -19.91
CA SER A 116 -6.51 -27.95 -20.09
C SER A 116 -5.91 -28.15 -21.49
N HIS A 117 -4.96 -27.30 -21.87
CA HIS A 117 -4.15 -27.50 -23.05
C HIS A 117 -2.88 -28.24 -22.66
N SER A 118 -2.75 -29.41 -23.27
CA SER A 118 -1.65 -30.36 -23.24
C SER A 118 -0.29 -29.64 -23.21
N PRO A 119 0.69 -30.16 -22.46
CA PRO A 119 2.02 -29.57 -22.43
C PRO A 119 2.57 -29.48 -23.86
N PRO A 120 3.02 -28.30 -24.33
CA PRO A 120 3.74 -28.23 -25.58
C PRO A 120 5.01 -29.06 -25.43
N THR A 121 5.17 -30.01 -26.35
CA THR A 121 6.36 -30.85 -26.52
C THR A 121 7.61 -29.98 -26.47
N SER A 122 8.62 -30.48 -25.74
CA SER A 122 9.90 -29.84 -25.44
C SER A 122 10.52 -29.07 -26.62
N GLY A 123 10.25 -27.77 -26.69
CA GLY A 123 11.01 -26.82 -27.51
C GLY A 123 11.99 -26.08 -26.61
N ASN A 124 13.28 -26.13 -26.93
CA ASN A 124 14.32 -25.33 -26.26
C ASN A 124 14.01 -23.83 -26.40
N TRP A 125 13.36 -23.25 -25.40
CA TRP A 125 13.18 -21.80 -25.30
C TRP A 125 14.48 -21.15 -24.84
N VAL A 126 15.40 -20.93 -25.78
CA VAL A 126 16.47 -19.96 -25.59
C VAL A 126 15.82 -18.59 -25.55
N ARG A 127 15.77 -17.96 -24.36
CA ARG A 127 15.33 -16.56 -24.23
C ARG A 127 16.24 -15.70 -25.12
N PRO A 128 15.69 -14.92 -26.07
CA PRO A 128 16.48 -13.90 -26.74
C PRO A 128 16.99 -12.93 -25.69
N ASP A 129 18.29 -12.65 -25.71
CA ASP A 129 18.89 -11.61 -24.88
C ASP A 129 18.13 -10.29 -25.13
N PRO A 130 17.44 -9.70 -24.13
CA PRO A 130 16.67 -8.47 -24.30
C PRO A 130 17.53 -7.28 -24.73
N TRP A 131 18.86 -7.43 -24.71
CA TRP A 131 19.82 -6.38 -25.05
C TRP A 131 20.39 -6.46 -26.47
N GLN A 132 20.03 -7.47 -27.27
CA GLN A 132 20.36 -7.47 -28.70
C GLN A 132 19.47 -6.49 -29.46
N ARG A 133 20.07 -5.40 -29.98
CA ARG A 133 19.40 -4.42 -30.86
C ARG A 133 18.73 -5.17 -32.03
N ARG A 134 17.40 -5.22 -32.02
CA ARG A 134 16.62 -5.86 -33.08
C ARG A 134 16.55 -4.98 -34.33
N THR A 135 16.88 -5.58 -35.45
CA THR A 135 16.34 -5.26 -36.78
C THR A 135 14.81 -5.37 -36.77
N PRO A 136 14.10 -4.56 -37.59
CA PRO A 136 12.64 -4.49 -37.57
C PRO A 136 12.04 -5.83 -38.02
N THR A 137 11.21 -6.42 -37.16
CA THR A 137 10.38 -7.60 -37.45
C THR A 137 8.90 -7.23 -37.22
N PRO A 138 7.96 -7.86 -37.93
CA PRO A 138 6.57 -7.42 -37.99
C PRO A 138 5.82 -7.64 -36.66
N PRO A 139 4.70 -6.93 -36.43
CA PRO A 139 4.06 -6.85 -35.13
C PRO A 139 3.24 -8.11 -34.83
N LEU A 140 3.77 -8.98 -33.96
CA LEU A 140 3.04 -10.07 -33.30
C LEU A 140 2.59 -9.59 -31.91
N HIS A 141 1.40 -9.00 -31.82
CA HIS A 141 0.88 -8.38 -30.59
C HIS A 141 -0.03 -9.26 -29.71
N SER A 142 -0.36 -10.49 -30.10
CA SER A 142 -1.34 -11.32 -29.35
C SER A 142 -0.75 -12.34 -28.37
N HIS A 143 0.47 -12.84 -28.55
CA HIS A 143 0.97 -13.98 -27.74
C HIS A 143 1.70 -13.62 -26.44
N ARG A 144 1.99 -12.34 -26.18
CA ARG A 144 2.80 -11.94 -25.01
C ARG A 144 2.01 -11.93 -23.70
N ARG A 145 0.66 -11.89 -23.75
CA ARG A 145 -0.19 -11.85 -22.55
C ARG A 145 -0.32 -13.21 -21.87
N ASP A 146 -0.42 -14.30 -22.63
CA ASP A 146 -0.73 -15.62 -22.07
C ASP A 146 0.48 -16.29 -21.38
N ALA A 147 1.70 -16.07 -21.88
CA ALA A 147 2.93 -16.59 -21.26
C ALA A 147 3.25 -15.94 -19.90
N ARG A 148 2.71 -14.73 -19.62
CA ARG A 148 2.95 -13.99 -18.38
C ARG A 148 2.12 -14.54 -17.21
N ALA A 149 0.94 -15.12 -17.49
CA ALA A 149 0.07 -15.69 -16.47
C ALA A 149 0.68 -16.95 -15.81
N GLN A 150 1.32 -17.84 -16.57
CA GLN A 150 1.85 -19.12 -16.05
C GLN A 150 3.11 -18.99 -15.19
N MET A 151 3.96 -17.98 -15.44
CA MET A 151 5.20 -17.77 -14.67
C MET A 151 4.96 -17.10 -13.30
N SER A 152 3.83 -16.39 -13.13
CA SER A 152 3.50 -15.66 -11.89
C SER A 152 3.26 -16.61 -10.70
N ASN A 153 2.67 -17.79 -10.95
CA ASN A 153 2.39 -18.84 -9.96
C ASN A 153 3.64 -19.31 -9.19
N PHE A 154 4.76 -19.43 -9.91
CA PHE A 154 6.01 -19.92 -9.32
C PHE A 154 6.72 -18.83 -8.54
N VAL A 155 6.70 -17.59 -9.04
CA VAL A 155 7.54 -16.52 -8.48
C VAL A 155 6.93 -15.91 -7.22
N ASN A 156 5.61 -15.76 -7.11
CA ASN A 156 5.00 -15.11 -5.94
C ASN A 156 5.03 -15.97 -4.66
N SER A 157 4.82 -17.29 -4.77
CA SER A 157 4.92 -18.20 -3.62
C SER A 157 6.36 -18.64 -3.41
N VAL A 158 7.04 -19.20 -4.42
CA VAL A 158 8.37 -19.81 -4.23
C VAL A 158 9.46 -18.75 -3.99
N ALA A 159 9.35 -17.54 -4.54
CA ALA A 159 10.41 -16.55 -4.33
C ALA A 159 10.26 -15.77 -3.01
N LEU A 160 9.04 -15.43 -2.57
CA LEU A 160 8.87 -14.72 -1.29
C LEU A 160 9.17 -15.63 -0.08
N HIS A 161 8.88 -16.94 -0.16
CA HIS A 161 9.26 -17.86 0.92
C HIS A 161 10.79 -18.02 1.04
N ASN A 162 11.53 -17.91 -0.07
CA ASN A 162 12.99 -17.94 -0.07
C ASN A 162 13.63 -16.58 0.31
N MET A 163 12.81 -15.59 0.67
CA MET A 163 13.23 -14.25 1.05
C MET A 163 13.21 -14.05 2.56
N GLU A 164 13.64 -15.05 3.34
CA GLU A 164 13.76 -14.96 4.82
C GLU A 164 14.61 -13.75 5.29
N HIS A 165 15.48 -13.24 4.42
CA HIS A 165 16.32 -12.08 4.71
C HIS A 165 15.64 -10.73 4.46
N LEU A 166 14.48 -10.71 3.80
CA LEU A 166 13.71 -9.49 3.56
C LEU A 166 12.56 -9.44 4.53
N SER A 167 12.54 -8.42 5.37
CA SER A 167 11.43 -8.18 6.28
C SER A 167 11.21 -6.68 6.42
N PRO A 168 10.59 -6.03 5.41
CA PRO A 168 10.37 -4.59 5.45
C PRO A 168 9.50 -4.21 6.65
N ARG A 169 9.86 -3.14 7.34
CA ARG A 169 9.11 -2.64 8.50
C ARG A 169 7.87 -1.88 8.08
N LYS A 170 7.92 -1.19 6.95
CA LYS A 170 6.78 -0.48 6.36
C LYS A 170 6.45 -1.06 5.01
N LEU A 171 5.20 -1.49 4.85
CA LEU A 171 4.72 -2.11 3.63
C LEU A 171 3.52 -1.34 3.10
N SER A 172 3.58 -0.97 1.82
CA SER A 172 2.42 -0.46 1.08
C SER A 172 2.07 -1.42 -0.06
N LEU A 173 0.89 -2.00 0.04
CA LEU A 173 0.27 -2.83 -0.98
C LEU A 173 -0.66 -1.95 -1.79
N VAL A 174 -0.40 -1.83 -3.08
CA VAL A 174 -1.29 -1.09 -3.99
C VAL A 174 -2.00 -2.10 -4.87
N LEU A 175 -3.30 -2.23 -4.67
CA LEU A 175 -4.15 -3.11 -5.46
C LEU A 175 -4.67 -2.32 -6.66
N SER A 176 -4.51 -2.86 -7.87
CA SER A 176 -5.04 -2.19 -9.07
C SER A 176 -6.51 -2.53 -9.27
N GLU A 177 -7.27 -1.59 -9.85
CA GLU A 177 -8.70 -1.73 -10.14
C GLU A 177 -9.02 -2.91 -11.08
N THR A 178 -8.05 -3.39 -11.88
CA THR A 178 -8.27 -4.48 -12.84
C THR A 178 -8.14 -5.88 -12.22
N HIS A 179 -7.99 -5.96 -10.89
CA HIS A 179 -7.64 -7.19 -10.19
C HIS A 179 -8.92 -7.93 -9.73
N PRO A 180 -9.24 -9.12 -10.28
CA PRO A 180 -10.42 -9.87 -9.86
C PRO A 180 -10.25 -10.34 -8.40
N ILE A 181 -11.07 -9.73 -7.55
CA ILE A 181 -11.12 -9.78 -6.08
C ILE A 181 -10.95 -11.19 -5.50
N ALA A 182 -11.55 -12.20 -6.13
CA ALA A 182 -11.59 -13.56 -5.58
C ALA A 182 -10.23 -14.28 -5.52
N THR A 183 -9.21 -13.76 -6.19
CA THR A 183 -7.98 -14.51 -6.48
C THR A 183 -6.75 -14.04 -5.69
N PHE A 184 -6.75 -12.82 -5.14
CA PHE A 184 -5.65 -12.38 -4.30
C PHE A 184 -5.90 -12.75 -2.83
N ARG A 185 -5.08 -13.68 -2.33
CA ARG A 185 -5.07 -14.08 -0.92
C ARG A 185 -3.65 -13.86 -0.39
N PRO A 186 -3.38 -12.74 0.30
CA PRO A 186 -2.07 -12.48 0.85
C PRO A 186 -1.74 -13.53 1.93
N THR A 187 -0.55 -14.11 1.85
CA THR A 187 0.02 -15.01 2.87
C THR A 187 0.82 -14.20 3.87
N PHE A 188 0.11 -13.44 4.70
CA PHE A 188 0.73 -12.57 5.70
C PHE A 188 1.51 -13.34 6.78
N ASP A 189 1.29 -14.65 6.92
CA ASP A 189 2.04 -15.58 7.76
C ASP A 189 3.47 -15.89 7.26
N SER A 190 3.85 -15.42 6.08
CA SER A 190 5.19 -15.59 5.54
C SER A 190 6.25 -14.80 6.35
N PRO A 191 7.49 -15.32 6.53
CA PRO A 191 8.59 -14.60 7.18
C PRO A 191 8.89 -13.21 6.59
N PHE A 192 8.54 -13.02 5.32
CA PHE A 192 8.61 -11.73 4.65
C PHE A 192 7.89 -10.61 5.41
N TYR A 193 6.75 -10.91 6.05
CA TYR A 193 5.96 -9.92 6.77
C TYR A 193 6.25 -9.88 8.28
N ALA A 194 7.12 -10.75 8.79
CA ALA A 194 7.32 -10.93 10.22
C ALA A 194 7.71 -9.63 10.96
N SER A 195 8.51 -8.76 10.32
CA SER A 195 8.95 -7.48 10.89
C SER A 195 8.07 -6.29 10.52
N ALA A 196 6.96 -6.52 9.81
CA ALA A 196 6.07 -5.45 9.37
C ALA A 196 5.39 -4.80 10.59
N THR A 197 5.66 -3.51 10.77
CA THR A 197 5.05 -2.68 11.82
C THR A 197 3.98 -1.75 11.26
N HIS A 198 4.13 -1.36 9.99
CA HIS A 198 3.19 -0.51 9.27
C HIS A 198 2.71 -1.23 8.01
N LEU A 199 1.40 -1.33 7.85
CA LEU A 199 0.76 -1.88 6.66
C LEU A 199 -0.21 -0.87 6.07
N THR A 200 0.07 -0.43 4.85
CA THR A 200 -0.83 0.38 4.03
C THR A 200 -1.43 -0.50 2.94
N ILE A 201 -2.75 -0.57 2.85
CA ILE A 201 -3.45 -1.22 1.75
C ILE A 201 -4.19 -0.15 0.97
N ALA A 202 -3.55 0.32 -0.10
CA ALA A 202 -4.12 1.26 -1.03
C ALA A 202 -4.98 0.48 -2.03
N ASN A 203 -6.28 0.64 -1.87
CA ASN A 203 -7.27 -0.13 -2.59
C ASN A 203 -8.39 0.78 -3.11
N GLY A 204 -8.86 0.47 -4.32
CA GLY A 204 -9.95 1.18 -4.96
C GLY A 204 -11.30 0.92 -4.32
N TRP A 205 -11.54 -0.24 -3.68
CA TRP A 205 -12.86 -0.59 -3.14
C TRP A 205 -12.80 -0.93 -1.65
N GLU A 206 -12.90 -2.21 -1.32
CA GLU A 206 -13.04 -2.72 0.04
C GLU A 206 -12.57 -4.18 0.13
N GLU A 207 -11.76 -4.65 -0.81
CA GLU A 207 -11.26 -6.02 -0.91
C GLU A 207 -10.51 -6.46 0.35
N TRP A 208 -9.85 -5.53 1.05
CA TRP A 208 -9.20 -5.78 2.32
C TRP A 208 -10.16 -6.27 3.41
N THR A 209 -11.47 -6.01 3.29
CA THR A 209 -12.50 -6.54 4.21
C THR A 209 -12.51 -8.06 4.26
N ALA A 210 -12.13 -8.74 3.17
CA ALA A 210 -12.04 -10.20 3.13
C ALA A 210 -10.82 -10.76 3.87
N TRP A 211 -9.88 -9.90 4.27
CA TRP A 211 -8.63 -10.29 4.94
C TRP A 211 -8.61 -9.91 6.41
N ALA A 212 -9.47 -8.97 6.82
CA ALA A 212 -9.55 -8.53 8.20
C ALA A 212 -10.00 -9.68 9.12
N GLY A 213 -9.44 -9.73 10.34
CA GLY A 213 -9.71 -10.77 11.33
C GLY A 213 -9.00 -12.11 11.08
N GLY A 214 -8.94 -12.55 9.82
CA GLY A 214 -8.24 -13.78 9.44
C GLY A 214 -6.78 -13.56 9.08
N ALA A 215 -6.55 -13.00 7.89
CA ALA A 215 -5.20 -12.85 7.33
C ALA A 215 -4.44 -11.67 7.94
N ILE A 216 -5.14 -10.58 8.28
CA ILE A 216 -4.55 -9.45 9.02
C ILE A 216 -4.89 -9.66 10.50
N SER A 217 -4.03 -10.41 11.17
CA SER A 217 -4.17 -10.77 12.59
C SER A 217 -2.80 -10.72 13.28
N SER A 218 -2.81 -10.67 14.61
CA SER A 218 -1.60 -10.76 15.43
C SER A 218 -0.81 -12.06 15.24
N PHE A 219 -1.44 -13.13 14.76
CA PHE A 219 -0.72 -14.36 14.43
C PHE A 219 0.09 -14.20 13.14
N ALA A 220 -0.53 -13.66 12.09
CA ALA A 220 0.13 -13.47 10.81
C ALA A 220 1.13 -12.30 10.84
N LEU A 221 0.79 -11.22 11.52
CA LEU A 221 1.57 -9.98 11.58
C LEU A 221 1.84 -9.58 13.05
N PRO A 222 2.75 -10.30 13.74
CA PRO A 222 2.93 -10.17 15.19
C PRO A 222 3.47 -8.81 15.66
N HIS A 223 4.08 -8.03 14.76
CA HIS A 223 4.66 -6.72 15.06
C HIS A 223 3.83 -5.56 14.51
N LEU A 224 2.64 -5.83 13.98
CA LEU A 224 1.79 -4.82 13.36
C LEU A 224 1.24 -3.85 14.41
N THR A 225 1.68 -2.60 14.35
CA THR A 225 1.22 -1.52 15.24
C THR A 225 0.42 -0.47 14.48
N HIS A 226 0.61 -0.36 13.16
CA HIS A 226 -0.02 0.68 12.33
C HIS A 226 -0.64 0.06 11.08
N VAL A 227 -1.92 0.32 10.85
CA VAL A 227 -2.65 -0.12 9.65
C VAL A 227 -3.34 1.06 8.99
N LYS A 228 -3.21 1.19 7.67
CA LYS A 228 -3.90 2.16 6.84
C LYS A 228 -4.67 1.44 5.75
N LEU A 229 -5.94 1.76 5.63
CA LEU A 229 -6.86 1.14 4.69
C LEU A 229 -7.54 2.23 3.88
N ASP A 230 -7.50 2.12 2.57
CA ASP A 230 -8.29 2.98 1.68
C ASP A 230 -9.70 2.42 1.52
N LEU A 231 -10.71 3.31 1.53
CA LEU A 231 -12.10 2.99 1.26
C LEU A 231 -12.68 4.02 0.29
N SER A 232 -13.01 3.61 -0.93
CA SER A 232 -13.85 4.43 -1.80
C SER A 232 -15.30 4.29 -1.37
N VAL A 233 -15.91 5.37 -0.88
CA VAL A 233 -17.27 5.34 -0.32
C VAL A 233 -18.33 5.32 -1.43
N GLY A 234 -18.04 5.97 -2.56
CA GLY A 234 -18.89 5.90 -3.75
C GLY A 234 -19.11 4.47 -4.26
N GLN A 235 -20.22 4.25 -4.96
CA GLN A 235 -20.45 3.00 -5.70
C GLN A 235 -19.44 2.85 -6.83
N ALA A 236 -19.05 1.63 -7.16
CA ALA A 236 -18.31 1.41 -8.38
C ALA A 236 -19.15 1.80 -9.59
N PRO A 237 -18.58 2.51 -10.58
CA PRO A 237 -19.23 2.53 -11.88
C PRO A 237 -19.45 1.07 -12.31
N PRO A 238 -20.62 0.71 -12.86
CA PRO A 238 -20.78 -0.59 -13.48
C PRO A 238 -19.66 -0.79 -14.51
N GLU A 239 -19.03 -1.98 -14.49
CA GLU A 239 -17.77 -2.28 -15.21
C GLU A 239 -17.81 -1.94 -16.70
N ASP A 240 -19.00 -1.93 -17.31
CA ASP A 240 -19.22 -1.60 -18.72
C ASP A 240 -18.95 -0.14 -19.11
N VAL A 241 -18.78 0.78 -18.15
CA VAL A 241 -18.60 2.21 -18.45
C VAL A 241 -17.16 2.67 -18.18
N SER A 242 -16.18 2.00 -18.81
CA SER A 242 -14.76 2.39 -18.73
C SER A 242 -14.45 3.81 -19.25
N ARG A 243 -15.44 4.52 -19.81
CA ARG A 243 -15.28 5.86 -20.42
C ARG A 243 -15.72 7.05 -19.59
N SER A 244 -16.19 6.91 -18.34
CA SER A 244 -16.56 8.12 -17.59
C SER A 244 -16.33 8.11 -16.08
N ARG A 245 -15.05 8.02 -15.70
CA ARG A 245 -14.58 8.45 -14.37
C ARG A 245 -14.99 9.90 -14.05
N ALA A 246 -15.06 10.78 -15.06
CA ALA A 246 -15.46 12.18 -14.90
C ALA A 246 -16.96 12.35 -14.56
N ARG A 247 -17.87 11.58 -15.18
CA ARG A 247 -19.32 11.61 -14.88
C ARG A 247 -19.64 10.94 -13.54
N TRP A 248 -18.87 9.94 -13.14
CA TRP A 248 -19.01 9.34 -11.82
C TRP A 248 -18.65 10.30 -10.68
N LEU A 249 -17.56 11.05 -10.82
CA LEU A 249 -17.18 12.06 -9.82
C LEU A 249 -18.27 13.11 -9.60
N SER A 250 -19.03 13.49 -10.64
CA SER A 250 -20.19 14.39 -10.49
C SER A 250 -21.36 13.75 -9.73
N THR A 251 -21.69 12.48 -9.99
CA THR A 251 -22.82 11.82 -9.30
C THR A 251 -22.55 11.60 -7.81
N VAL A 252 -21.29 11.35 -7.44
CA VAL A 252 -20.91 11.10 -6.04
C VAL A 252 -20.80 12.41 -5.22
N THR A 253 -20.49 13.53 -5.87
CA THR A 253 -20.29 14.82 -5.18
C THR A 253 -21.56 15.66 -5.04
N ASP A 254 -22.55 15.50 -5.93
CA ASP A 254 -23.73 16.39 -5.97
C ASP A 254 -24.99 15.86 -5.24
N GLY A 255 -24.94 14.66 -4.64
CA GLY A 255 -26.13 13.91 -4.20
C GLY A 255 -26.84 14.38 -2.91
N TYR A 256 -26.47 15.51 -2.29
CA TYR A 256 -27.17 16.03 -1.12
C TYR A 256 -27.36 17.56 -1.23
N SER A 257 -27.89 18.01 -2.36
CA SER A 257 -28.52 19.34 -2.38
C SER A 257 -29.71 19.31 -1.43
N SER A 258 -29.75 20.28 -0.52
CA SER A 258 -30.77 20.48 0.52
C SER A 258 -32.14 20.90 -0.04
N ALA A 259 -32.56 20.33 -1.16
CA ALA A 259 -33.71 20.77 -1.94
C ALA A 259 -34.84 19.74 -1.86
N GLU A 260 -35.89 20.15 -1.15
CA GLU A 260 -37.29 19.69 -1.18
C GLU A 260 -37.59 18.19 -0.92
N GLU A 261 -38.56 17.94 -0.04
CA GLU A 261 -39.04 16.64 0.42
C GLU A 261 -39.76 15.82 -0.67
N SER A 262 -39.12 15.59 -1.82
CA SER A 262 -39.63 14.61 -2.79
C SER A 262 -39.34 13.20 -2.28
N CYS A 263 -40.34 12.31 -2.31
CA CYS A 263 -40.15 10.91 -1.97
C CYS A 263 -39.00 10.31 -2.78
N PRO A 264 -38.00 9.67 -2.16
CA PRO A 264 -36.87 9.12 -2.87
C PRO A 264 -37.35 8.08 -3.87
N SER A 265 -36.77 8.14 -5.06
CA SER A 265 -36.97 7.15 -6.12
C SER A 265 -36.55 5.76 -5.64
N ASP A 266 -37.08 4.71 -6.27
CA ASP A 266 -36.72 3.34 -5.88
C ASP A 266 -35.22 3.04 -6.12
N GLU A 267 -34.60 3.68 -7.11
CA GLU A 267 -33.15 3.64 -7.35
C GLU A 267 -32.35 4.24 -6.17
N GLU A 268 -32.80 5.36 -5.60
CA GLU A 268 -32.15 5.96 -4.42
C GLU A 268 -32.28 5.07 -3.18
N LYS A 269 -33.42 4.39 -3.00
CA LYS A 269 -33.61 3.42 -1.91
C LYS A 269 -32.67 2.22 -2.07
N GLU A 270 -32.52 1.71 -3.29
CA GLU A 270 -31.60 0.61 -3.59
C GLU A 270 -30.13 1.02 -3.36
N ALA A 271 -29.74 2.21 -3.84
CA ALA A 271 -28.40 2.76 -3.64
C ALA A 271 -28.09 2.97 -2.15
N LEU A 272 -29.04 3.48 -1.37
CA LEU A 272 -28.93 3.65 0.08
C LEU A 272 -28.79 2.29 0.79
N SER A 273 -29.53 1.27 0.34
CA SER A 273 -29.42 -0.10 0.85
C SER A 273 -28.05 -0.71 0.56
N ALA A 274 -27.53 -0.56 -0.66
CA ALA A 274 -26.21 -1.02 -1.04
C ALA A 274 -25.09 -0.31 -0.26
N TRP A 275 -25.16 1.02 -0.10
CA TRP A 275 -24.25 1.77 0.75
C TRP A 275 -24.28 1.27 2.20
N THR A 276 -25.48 1.05 2.75
CA THR A 276 -25.64 0.57 4.14
C THR A 276 -24.99 -0.80 4.33
N ARG A 277 -25.18 -1.74 3.39
CA ARG A 277 -24.54 -3.07 3.41
C ARG A 277 -23.02 -2.96 3.33
N LYS A 278 -22.50 -2.11 2.45
CA LYS A 278 -21.06 -1.84 2.31
C LYS A 278 -20.46 -1.31 3.61
N ILE A 279 -21.06 -0.28 4.19
CA ILE A 279 -20.60 0.31 5.45
C ILE A 279 -20.68 -0.68 6.62
N ALA A 280 -21.70 -1.53 6.65
CA ALA A 280 -21.81 -2.60 7.65
C ALA A 280 -20.66 -3.62 7.52
N ARG A 281 -20.36 -4.09 6.30
CA ARG A 281 -19.23 -5.00 6.05
C ARG A 281 -17.90 -4.38 6.45
N VAL A 282 -17.64 -3.15 6.03
CA VAL A 282 -16.43 -2.40 6.40
C VAL A 282 -16.29 -2.30 7.92
N ALA A 283 -17.38 -1.95 8.62
CA ALA A 283 -17.38 -1.83 10.07
C ALA A 283 -17.13 -3.18 10.76
N GLU A 284 -17.71 -4.28 10.27
CA GLU A 284 -17.43 -5.63 10.77
C GLU A 284 -15.96 -5.98 10.62
N SER A 285 -15.38 -5.78 9.43
CA SER A 285 -13.97 -6.03 9.18
C SER A 285 -13.03 -5.18 10.04
N ILE A 286 -13.35 -3.90 10.26
CA ILE A 286 -12.54 -3.04 11.15
C ILE A 286 -12.64 -3.53 12.59
N ALA A 287 -13.84 -3.89 13.06
CA ALA A 287 -14.00 -4.47 14.40
C ALA A 287 -13.16 -5.74 14.55
N ASP A 288 -13.21 -6.65 13.57
CA ASP A 288 -12.43 -7.88 13.59
C ASP A 288 -10.93 -7.60 13.61
N LEU A 289 -10.44 -6.65 12.78
CA LEU A 289 -9.04 -6.23 12.79
C LEU A 289 -8.59 -5.71 14.16
N LEU A 290 -9.40 -4.83 14.76
CA LEU A 290 -9.13 -4.22 16.06
C LEU A 290 -9.14 -5.23 17.21
N MET A 291 -10.00 -6.25 17.13
CA MET A 291 -10.08 -7.32 18.13
C MET A 291 -8.94 -8.35 18.00
N HIS A 292 -8.56 -8.73 16.78
CA HIS A 292 -7.54 -9.75 16.53
C HIS A 292 -6.11 -9.21 16.48
N THR A 293 -5.93 -7.90 16.66
CA THR A 293 -4.62 -7.23 16.66
C THR A 293 -4.49 -6.32 17.89
N PRO A 294 -4.30 -6.88 19.11
CA PRO A 294 -4.23 -6.09 20.33
C PRO A 294 -3.01 -5.16 20.39
N ALA A 295 -1.95 -5.48 19.66
CA ALA A 295 -0.76 -4.64 19.51
C ALA A 295 -0.97 -3.43 18.60
N LEU A 296 -2.11 -3.36 17.89
CA LEU A 296 -2.41 -2.25 17.00
C LEU A 296 -2.57 -0.96 17.81
N GLU A 297 -1.76 0.04 17.49
CA GLU A 297 -1.78 1.36 18.12
C GLU A 297 -2.65 2.34 17.32
N THR A 298 -2.58 2.25 15.98
CA THR A 298 -3.26 3.17 15.06
C THR A 298 -3.85 2.41 13.87
N CYS A 299 -5.14 2.63 13.59
CA CYS A 299 -5.85 2.16 12.41
C CYS A 299 -6.42 3.35 11.64
N VAL A 300 -5.83 3.71 10.51
CA VAL A 300 -6.30 4.80 9.65
C VAL A 300 -7.21 4.27 8.57
N LEU A 301 -8.45 4.74 8.51
CA LEU A 301 -9.36 4.51 7.38
C LEU A 301 -9.45 5.77 6.54
N VAL A 302 -8.88 5.74 5.33
CA VAL A 302 -8.94 6.84 4.37
C VAL A 302 -10.22 6.76 3.56
N LEU A 303 -11.14 7.68 3.81
CA LEU A 303 -12.39 7.85 3.08
C LEU A 303 -12.12 8.61 1.78
N ARG A 304 -12.29 7.93 0.65
CA ARG A 304 -12.06 8.46 -0.69
C ARG A 304 -13.39 8.63 -1.40
N PHE A 305 -13.49 9.68 -2.21
CA PHE A 305 -14.70 9.97 -2.98
C PHE A 305 -15.96 9.98 -2.09
N ASP A 306 -15.82 10.52 -0.88
CA ASP A 306 -16.94 10.68 0.05
C ASP A 306 -17.36 12.14 0.06
N SER A 307 -18.62 12.41 -0.30
CA SER A 307 -19.23 13.75 -0.23
C SER A 307 -19.60 14.15 1.19
N ASN A 308 -19.72 13.20 2.11
CA ASN A 308 -19.98 13.45 3.52
C ASN A 308 -19.16 12.50 4.42
N PRO A 309 -17.83 12.70 4.50
CA PRO A 309 -16.95 11.85 5.31
C PRO A 309 -17.34 11.84 6.79
N ALA A 310 -17.94 12.93 7.29
CA ALA A 310 -18.46 13.00 8.65
C ALA A 310 -19.58 11.99 8.91
N ARG A 311 -20.57 11.87 8.01
CA ARG A 311 -21.66 10.89 8.12
C ARG A 311 -21.13 9.46 8.05
N THR A 312 -20.27 9.18 7.08
CA THR A 312 -19.71 7.83 6.88
C THR A 312 -18.86 7.41 8.08
N ALA A 313 -17.96 8.27 8.54
CA ALA A 313 -17.15 8.02 9.74
C ALA A 313 -18.01 7.74 10.96
N ARG A 314 -19.07 8.55 11.19
CA ARG A 314 -20.02 8.32 12.30
C ARG A 314 -20.67 6.95 12.23
N GLN A 315 -21.12 6.56 11.04
CA GLN A 315 -21.83 5.31 10.84
C GLN A 315 -20.91 4.10 11.04
N ILE A 316 -19.70 4.13 10.45
CA ILE A 316 -18.68 3.10 10.65
C ILE A 316 -18.32 3.00 12.14
N SER A 317 -17.99 4.12 12.77
CA SER A 317 -17.64 4.20 14.19
C SER A 317 -18.71 3.54 15.07
N ARG A 318 -19.99 3.89 14.87
CA ARG A 318 -21.10 3.34 15.66
C ARG A 318 -21.22 1.82 15.50
N LEU A 319 -21.10 1.33 14.26
CA LEU A 319 -21.20 -0.10 13.97
C LEU A 319 -20.01 -0.89 14.51
N VAL A 320 -18.79 -0.35 14.42
CA VAL A 320 -17.58 -0.93 15.01
C VAL A 320 -17.74 -1.07 16.53
N SER A 321 -18.11 0.02 17.23
CA SER A 321 -18.33 -0.02 18.68
C SER A 321 -19.42 -1.01 19.09
N ALA A 322 -20.53 -1.07 18.34
CA ALA A 322 -21.60 -2.03 18.59
C ALA A 322 -21.12 -3.49 18.46
N ARG A 323 -20.31 -3.79 17.43
CA ARG A 323 -19.77 -5.13 17.17
C ARG A 323 -18.77 -5.56 18.23
N ILE A 324 -17.86 -4.68 18.63
CA ILE A 324 -16.91 -4.94 19.73
C ILE A 324 -17.68 -5.19 21.05
N SER A 325 -18.71 -4.39 21.33
CA SER A 325 -19.56 -4.56 22.52
C SER A 325 -20.34 -5.87 22.52
N GLU A 326 -20.81 -6.32 21.35
CA GLU A 326 -21.45 -7.63 21.19
C GLU A 326 -20.46 -8.78 21.47
N TYR A 327 -19.24 -8.68 20.94
CA TYR A 327 -18.18 -9.66 21.16
C TYR A 327 -17.82 -9.79 22.65
N HIS A 328 -17.71 -8.66 23.38
CA HIS A 328 -17.47 -8.71 24.82
C HIS A 328 -18.65 -9.33 25.61
N ARG A 329 -19.90 -9.13 25.16
CA ARG A 329 -21.09 -9.70 25.82
C ARG A 329 -21.27 -11.19 25.56
N SER A 330 -20.76 -11.71 24.44
CA SER A 330 -20.91 -13.13 24.10
C SER A 330 -20.03 -14.06 24.95
N GLY A 331 -19.15 -13.51 25.80
CA GLY A 331 -18.31 -14.28 26.71
C GLY A 331 -17.20 -15.06 26.01
N PHE A 332 -16.99 -14.83 24.70
CA PHE A 332 -15.86 -15.35 23.95
C PHE A 332 -14.60 -14.51 24.24
N VAL A 333 -14.27 -14.34 25.51
CA VAL A 333 -13.06 -13.65 25.93
C VAL A 333 -11.96 -14.69 26.03
N ASP A 334 -11.02 -14.66 25.09
CA ASP A 334 -9.74 -15.33 25.28
C ASP A 334 -9.06 -14.72 26.51
N LEU A 335 -9.06 -15.46 27.62
CA LEU A 335 -8.52 -15.03 28.92
C LEU A 335 -7.01 -14.70 28.85
N SER A 336 -6.34 -15.02 27.74
CA SER A 336 -4.93 -14.69 27.53
C SER A 336 -4.68 -13.22 27.11
N VAL A 337 -5.70 -12.49 26.66
CA VAL A 337 -5.54 -11.09 26.22
C VAL A 337 -5.88 -10.15 27.39
N PRO A 338 -4.91 -9.42 27.97
CA PRO A 338 -5.19 -8.46 29.02
C PRO A 338 -6.14 -7.38 28.49
N PRO A 339 -7.12 -6.93 29.30
CA PRO A 339 -8.04 -5.88 28.89
C PRO A 339 -7.24 -4.66 28.44
N ALA A 340 -7.55 -4.14 27.25
CA ALA A 340 -6.87 -2.97 26.70
C ALA A 340 -6.87 -1.85 27.74
N ARG A 341 -5.68 -1.36 28.11
CA ARG A 341 -5.52 -0.30 29.12
C ARG A 341 -6.33 0.93 28.70
N GLY A 342 -7.45 1.18 29.38
CA GLY A 342 -8.29 2.36 29.17
C GLY A 342 -9.79 2.10 28.92
N ALA A 343 -10.25 0.85 28.88
CA ALA A 343 -11.68 0.53 28.70
C ALA A 343 -12.47 0.65 30.02
N ALA A 344 -12.80 1.87 30.44
CA ALA A 344 -13.74 2.11 31.54
C ALA A 344 -15.14 2.46 30.97
N ASP A 345 -16.05 1.50 31.04
CA ASP A 345 -17.53 1.55 31.07
C ASP A 345 -18.36 2.38 30.08
N ASP A 346 -17.79 3.18 29.19
CA ASP A 346 -18.56 3.81 28.11
C ASP A 346 -18.52 2.89 26.87
N PRO A 347 -19.65 2.52 26.23
CA PRO A 347 -19.72 1.81 24.93
C PRO A 347 -19.21 2.69 23.78
N GLY A 348 -18.05 3.29 24.00
CA GLY A 348 -17.48 4.38 23.25
C GLY A 348 -16.75 3.93 22.00
N PHE A 349 -16.27 4.95 21.32
CA PHE A 349 -15.41 4.86 20.17
C PHE A 349 -14.08 4.18 20.49
N ASP A 350 -13.62 3.22 19.67
CA ASP A 350 -12.25 2.69 19.80
C ASP A 350 -11.25 3.76 19.36
N ALA A 351 -10.50 4.31 20.31
CA ALA A 351 -9.56 5.42 20.09
C ALA A 351 -8.43 5.08 19.11
N ARG A 352 -8.20 3.81 18.74
CA ARG A 352 -7.21 3.42 17.74
C ARG A 352 -7.70 3.69 16.32
N LEU A 353 -9.01 3.77 16.10
CA LEU A 353 -9.57 4.06 14.78
C LEU A 353 -9.48 5.56 14.48
N VAL A 354 -8.90 5.91 13.34
CA VAL A 354 -8.75 7.28 12.86
C VAL A 354 -9.34 7.35 11.47
N PHE A 355 -10.23 8.32 11.24
CA PHE A 355 -10.74 8.59 9.90
C PHE A 355 -9.88 9.66 9.26
N ALA A 356 -9.53 9.45 8.00
CA ALA A 356 -8.86 10.43 7.18
C ALA A 356 -9.68 10.67 5.91
N TRP A 357 -9.64 11.88 5.38
CA TRP A 357 -10.32 12.24 4.14
C TRP A 357 -9.33 12.92 3.21
N GLU A 358 -9.26 12.42 1.98
CA GLU A 358 -8.38 12.91 0.93
C GLU A 358 -9.22 13.24 -0.30
N ARG A 359 -9.19 14.51 -0.73
CA ARG A 359 -9.98 14.96 -1.88
C ARG A 359 -9.38 14.50 -3.20
N GLU A 360 -8.05 14.50 -3.28
CA GLU A 360 -7.29 14.08 -4.46
C GLU A 360 -6.58 12.75 -4.21
N PRO A 361 -7.32 11.64 -4.33
CA PRO A 361 -6.77 10.32 -4.10
C PRO A 361 -5.54 10.07 -5.00
N PHE A 362 -4.55 9.34 -4.47
CA PHE A 362 -3.35 8.82 -5.18
C PHE A 362 -2.15 9.75 -5.30
N ARG A 363 -2.19 11.02 -4.88
CA ARG A 363 -1.03 11.89 -5.12
C ARG A 363 0.24 11.44 -4.40
N TYR A 364 0.17 10.70 -3.29
CA TYR A 364 1.35 10.32 -2.51
C TYR A 364 1.23 9.01 -1.69
N SER A 365 0.58 7.96 -2.21
CA SER A 365 0.25 6.74 -1.45
C SER A 365 1.41 5.74 -1.21
N HIS A 366 2.66 6.18 -1.37
CA HIS A 366 3.84 5.32 -1.29
C HIS A 366 4.43 5.36 0.12
N ALA A 367 4.84 4.21 0.67
CA ALA A 367 5.19 3.95 2.09
C ALA A 367 6.18 4.95 2.75
N HIS A 368 6.88 5.75 1.95
CA HIS A 368 7.95 6.65 2.34
C HIS A 368 7.72 8.10 1.91
N SER A 369 6.56 8.42 1.33
CA SER A 369 6.26 9.79 0.93
C SER A 369 6.23 10.70 2.16
N SER A 370 6.64 11.96 2.00
CA SER A 370 6.53 12.97 3.06
C SER A 370 5.10 13.07 3.58
N HIS A 371 4.14 13.01 2.66
CA HIS A 371 2.71 13.04 2.94
C HIS A 371 2.24 11.86 3.79
N GLU A 372 2.63 10.62 3.45
CA GLU A 372 2.26 9.45 4.26
C GLU A 372 2.88 9.53 5.66
N ASN A 373 4.12 9.98 5.79
CA ASN A 373 4.73 10.20 7.10
C ASN A 373 4.00 11.29 7.91
N ALA A 374 3.55 12.37 7.27
CA ALA A 374 2.75 13.42 7.92
C ALA A 374 1.38 12.89 8.36
N MET A 375 0.77 12.02 7.56
CA MET A 375 -0.49 11.34 7.88
C MET A 375 -0.35 10.44 9.11
N TRP A 376 0.70 9.61 9.17
CA TRP A 376 0.95 8.73 10.32
C TRP A 376 1.14 9.52 11.62
N ARG A 377 2.00 10.55 11.61
CA ARG A 377 2.20 11.42 12.79
C ARG A 377 0.91 12.10 13.24
N SER A 378 0.09 12.56 12.29
CA SER A 378 -1.19 13.20 12.58
C SER A 378 -2.19 12.21 13.16
N ALA A 379 -2.24 10.99 12.62
CA ALA A 379 -3.07 9.91 13.14
C ALA A 379 -2.69 9.51 14.55
N GLU A 380 -1.40 9.34 14.85
CA GLU A 380 -0.93 9.07 16.21
C GLU A 380 -1.34 10.17 17.21
N ASN A 381 -1.27 11.44 16.79
CA ASN A 381 -1.72 12.56 17.63
C ASN A 381 -3.23 12.54 17.84
N VAL A 382 -4.00 12.16 16.82
CA VAL A 382 -5.45 11.98 16.93
C VAL A 382 -5.79 10.84 17.89
N VAL A 383 -5.15 9.67 17.78
CA VAL A 383 -5.33 8.55 18.73
C VAL A 383 -5.07 9.00 20.16
N LYS A 384 -3.95 9.69 20.40
CA LYS A 384 -3.61 10.23 21.74
C LYS A 384 -4.70 11.16 22.27
N THR A 385 -5.26 12.00 21.40
CA THR A 385 -6.31 12.95 21.76
C THR A 385 -7.66 12.25 22.00
N GLN A 386 -8.03 11.28 21.16
CA GLN A 386 -9.27 10.50 21.25
C GLN A 386 -9.35 9.66 22.53
N ARG A 387 -8.21 9.22 23.08
CA ARG A 387 -8.16 8.57 24.41
C ARG A 387 -8.71 9.44 25.54
N HIS A 388 -8.82 10.75 25.33
CA HIS A 388 -9.31 11.71 26.32
C HIS A 388 -10.62 12.40 25.88
N MET A 389 -11.22 11.98 24.75
CA MET A 389 -12.41 12.61 24.18
C MET A 389 -13.50 11.57 23.88
N SER A 390 -14.75 11.91 24.14
CA SER A 390 -15.91 11.13 23.71
C SER A 390 -16.25 11.45 22.25
N GLY A 391 -15.45 10.95 21.29
CA GLY A 391 -15.74 11.16 19.87
C GLY A 391 -14.63 10.75 18.91
N TYR A 392 -14.90 10.95 17.61
CA TYR A 392 -13.92 10.74 16.55
C TYR A 392 -13.50 12.05 15.90
N THR A 393 -12.25 12.10 15.43
CA THR A 393 -11.72 13.21 14.64
C THR A 393 -11.48 12.72 13.21
N ILE A 394 -11.83 13.55 12.23
CA ILE A 394 -11.48 13.30 10.83
C ILE A 394 -10.26 14.15 10.49
N LEU A 395 -9.19 13.47 10.08
CA LEU A 395 -8.01 14.10 9.50
C LEU A 395 -8.32 14.56 8.07
N ASN A 396 -8.16 15.85 7.80
CA ASN A 396 -8.18 16.36 6.44
C ASN A 396 -6.75 16.30 5.87
N CYS A 397 -6.52 15.37 4.94
CA CYS A 397 -5.20 15.10 4.37
C CYS A 397 -4.68 16.23 3.50
N ASP A 398 -5.56 17.06 2.94
CA ASP A 398 -5.15 18.14 2.02
C ASP A 398 -4.32 19.23 2.73
N TYR A 399 -4.37 19.29 4.06
CA TYR A 399 -3.59 20.22 4.89
C TYR A 399 -2.29 19.62 5.46
N LEU A 400 -1.95 18.39 5.08
CA LEU A 400 -0.71 17.73 5.49
C LEU A 400 0.41 18.08 4.51
N SER A 401 1.08 19.22 4.74
CA SER A 401 2.25 19.69 3.97
C SER A 401 3.55 19.52 4.72
#